data_AF-A0A7V0L371-F1
#
_entry.id   AF-A0A7V0L371-F1
#
_cell.length_a   1.000
_cell.length_b   1.000
_cell.length_c   1.000
_cell.angle_alpha   90.00
_cell.angle_beta   90.00
_cell.angle_gamma   90.00
#
_symmetry.space_group_name_H-M   'P 1'
#
loop_
_entity.id
_entity.type
_entity.pdbx_description
1 polymer ?
#
loop_
_entity_poly.entity_id
_entity_poly.type
_entity_poly.pdbx_seq_one_letter_code
_entity_poly.pdbx_strand_id
1 'polypeptide(L)'
;MKIRLFTPGPTPVPEKVMTRMADPILHHRTKEFSNIFTEVSEILKELFQTKEDVIILTSSGTGAMEAAVANHLNPGDEVLTIEGGKFGERWGELCEAYGVKAVRKAVPWGRAFTPDEMRETLEKKSDYKAVFLTHSETSTGAAIDLRKISEVIHAKSDALIIVDGIT
;
A
#
# COMPACT_ATOMS: atom_id res chain seq x y z
N MET A 1 -29.63 -10.96 17.25
CA MET A 1 -29.16 -9.57 17.05
C MET A 1 -27.86 -9.65 16.25
N LYS A 2 -27.74 -8.94 15.12
CA LYS A 2 -26.53 -8.98 14.28
C LYS A 2 -25.45 -8.07 14.90
N ILE A 3 -24.26 -8.59 15.17
CA ILE A 3 -23.14 -7.80 15.71
C ILE A 3 -22.76 -6.74 14.65
N ARG A 4 -22.67 -5.48 15.08
CA ARG A 4 -22.18 -4.38 14.24
C ARG A 4 -20.75 -4.05 14.68
N LEU A 5 -19.80 -4.13 13.74
CA LEU A 5 -18.41 -3.76 13.98
C LEU A 5 -18.22 -2.30 13.55
N PHE A 6 -17.89 -1.44 14.52
CA PHE A 6 -17.46 -0.05 14.28
C PHE A 6 -15.96 0.08 14.58
N THR A 7 -15.20 -0.90 14.10
CA THR A 7 -13.74 -0.97 14.20
C THR A 7 -13.11 -0.42 12.93
N PRO A 8 -11.86 0.09 12.98
CA PRO A 8 -11.13 0.49 11.77
C PRO A 8 -10.90 -0.67 10.79
N GLY A 9 -10.88 -1.91 11.31
CA GLY A 9 -10.86 -3.14 10.55
C GLY A 9 -10.76 -4.34 11.51
N PRO A 10 -11.26 -5.53 11.14
CA PRO A 10 -12.09 -5.82 9.97
C PRO A 10 -13.50 -5.18 10.07
N THR A 11 -14.19 -5.06 8.95
CA THR A 11 -15.58 -4.58 8.88
C THR A 11 -16.54 -5.71 8.50
N PRO A 12 -17.86 -5.57 8.72
CA PRO A 12 -18.81 -6.62 8.36
C PRO A 12 -18.81 -6.88 6.86
N VAL A 13 -18.63 -8.14 6.46
CA VAL A 13 -18.69 -8.55 5.04
C VAL A 13 -20.15 -8.50 4.54
N PRO A 14 -20.43 -7.94 3.34
CA PRO A 14 -21.77 -7.95 2.77
C PRO A 14 -22.34 -9.37 2.67
N GLU A 15 -23.63 -9.56 2.98
CA GLU A 15 -24.27 -10.89 3.03
C GLU A 15 -24.12 -11.66 1.72
N LYS A 16 -24.27 -10.97 0.58
CA LYS A 16 -24.06 -11.58 -0.74
C LYS A 16 -22.67 -12.20 -0.90
N VAL A 17 -21.63 -11.60 -0.31
CA VAL A 17 -20.24 -12.11 -0.37
C VAL A 17 -20.11 -13.31 0.58
N MET A 18 -20.65 -13.22 1.79
CA MET A 18 -20.65 -14.34 2.75
C MET A 18 -21.34 -15.58 2.18
N THR A 19 -22.46 -15.41 1.47
CA THR A 19 -23.15 -16.53 0.82
C THR A 19 -22.27 -17.19 -0.24
N ARG A 20 -21.54 -16.42 -1.05
CA ARG A 20 -20.64 -16.97 -2.07
C ARG A 20 -19.43 -17.69 -1.47
N MET A 21 -18.98 -17.30 -0.28
CA MET A 21 -17.92 -18.03 0.42
C MET A 21 -18.34 -19.43 0.89
N ALA A 22 -19.63 -19.74 0.89
CA ALA A 22 -20.16 -21.07 1.19
C ALA A 22 -20.27 -21.99 -0.04
N ASP A 23 -19.99 -21.48 -1.24
CA ASP A 23 -20.01 -22.28 -2.46
C ASP A 23 -18.91 -23.36 -2.43
N PRO A 24 -19.11 -24.52 -3.10
CA PRO A 24 -18.08 -25.55 -3.22
C PRO A 24 -16.78 -25.01 -3.83
N ILE A 25 -15.64 -25.47 -3.31
CA ILE A 25 -14.33 -25.03 -3.81
C ILE A 25 -14.13 -25.49 -5.26
N LEU A 26 -13.76 -24.56 -6.13
CA LEU A 26 -13.34 -24.84 -7.50
C LEU A 26 -11.87 -25.28 -7.54
N HIS A 27 -11.57 -26.24 -8.41
CA HIS A 27 -10.19 -26.63 -8.66
C HIS A 27 -9.47 -25.52 -9.46
N HIS A 28 -8.42 -24.92 -8.90
CA HIS A 28 -7.73 -23.73 -9.43
C HIS A 28 -7.12 -23.85 -10.84
N ARG A 29 -7.03 -25.06 -11.41
CA ARG A 29 -6.54 -25.29 -12.80
C ARG A 29 -7.65 -25.54 -13.82
N THR A 30 -8.92 -25.36 -13.46
CA THR A 30 -10.03 -25.52 -14.40
C THR A 30 -10.24 -24.25 -15.22
N LYS A 31 -10.82 -24.41 -16.41
CA LYS A 31 -11.20 -23.28 -17.27
C LYS A 31 -12.18 -22.33 -16.56
N GLU A 32 -13.07 -22.87 -15.74
CA GLU A 32 -14.01 -22.10 -14.93
C GLU A 32 -13.29 -21.15 -13.97
N PHE A 33 -12.32 -21.66 -13.19
CA PHE A 33 -11.53 -20.81 -12.29
C PHE A 33 -10.71 -19.77 -13.07
N SER A 34 -10.08 -20.16 -14.18
CA SER A 34 -9.30 -19.23 -15.01
C SER A 34 -10.15 -18.07 -15.56
N ASN A 35 -11.40 -18.34 -15.94
CA ASN A 35 -12.32 -17.29 -16.39
C ASN A 35 -12.63 -16.31 -15.24
N ILE A 36 -12.95 -16.81 -14.05
CA ILE A 36 -13.23 -15.98 -12.86
C ILE A 36 -12.02 -15.13 -12.50
N PHE A 37 -10.83 -15.73 -12.47
CA PHE A 37 -9.59 -15.01 -12.16
C PHE A 37 -9.34 -13.87 -13.15
N THR A 38 -9.52 -14.13 -14.45
CA THR A 38 -9.36 -13.12 -15.50
C THR A 38 -10.37 -11.99 -15.34
N GLU A 39 -11.64 -12.32 -15.10
CA GLU A 39 -12.70 -11.32 -14.89
C GLU A 39 -12.39 -10.43 -13.68
N VAL A 40 -11.99 -11.03 -12.55
CA VAL A 40 -11.62 -10.27 -11.34
C VAL A 40 -10.40 -9.37 -11.60
N SER A 41 -9.38 -9.86 -12.31
CA SER A 41 -8.21 -9.05 -12.66
C SER A 41 -8.58 -7.82 -13.50
N GLU A 42 -9.47 -7.95 -14.49
CA GLU A 42 -9.92 -6.83 -15.31
C GLU A 42 -10.80 -5.84 -14.52
N ILE A 43 -11.70 -6.33 -13.65
CA ILE A 43 -12.47 -5.46 -12.74
C ILE A 43 -11.54 -4.68 -11.80
N LEU A 44 -10.46 -5.30 -11.31
CA LEU A 44 -9.49 -4.61 -10.46
C LEU A 44 -8.72 -3.53 -11.24
N LYS A 45 -8.40 -3.75 -12.52
CA LYS A 45 -7.80 -2.71 -13.38
C LYS A 45 -8.72 -1.50 -13.51
N GLU A 46 -10.02 -1.72 -13.71
CA GLU A 46 -11.02 -0.65 -13.73
C GLU A 46 -11.10 0.08 -12.39
N LEU A 47 -11.14 -0.66 -11.27
CA LEU A 47 -11.20 -0.11 -9.92
C LEU A 47 -9.99 0.80 -9.60
N PHE A 48 -8.79 0.32 -9.93
CA PHE A 48 -7.55 1.08 -9.74
C PHE A 48 -7.29 2.11 -10.84
N GLN A 49 -8.15 2.18 -11.86
CA GLN A 49 -8.02 3.05 -13.02
C GLN A 49 -6.67 2.91 -13.73
N THR A 50 -6.17 1.67 -13.84
CA THR A 50 -4.88 1.35 -14.46
C THR A 50 -5.06 0.54 -15.73
N LYS A 51 -4.11 0.68 -16.67
CA LYS A 51 -3.99 -0.19 -17.84
C LYS A 51 -2.95 -1.30 -17.64
N GLU A 52 -2.18 -1.22 -16.57
CA GLU A 52 -1.13 -2.17 -16.22
C GLU A 52 -1.72 -3.42 -15.56
N ASP A 53 -0.91 -4.48 -15.47
CA ASP A 53 -1.32 -5.71 -14.80
C ASP A 53 -1.54 -5.51 -13.30
N VAL A 54 -2.61 -6.13 -12.79
CA VAL A 54 -2.92 -6.17 -11.36
C VAL A 54 -2.64 -7.56 -10.81
N ILE A 55 -1.82 -7.62 -9.78
CA ILE A 55 -1.44 -8.86 -9.11
C ILE A 55 -2.34 -9.09 -7.91
N ILE A 56 -3.00 -10.25 -7.86
CA ILE A 56 -3.83 -10.69 -6.74
C ILE A 56 -2.98 -11.56 -5.82
N LEU A 57 -2.79 -11.12 -4.58
CA LEU A 57 -2.02 -11.86 -3.58
C LEU A 57 -2.96 -12.59 -2.62
N THR A 58 -2.66 -13.87 -2.34
CA THR A 58 -3.36 -14.66 -1.32
C THR A 58 -2.80 -14.36 0.07
N SER A 59 -2.81 -13.09 0.47
CA SER A 59 -2.30 -12.60 1.74
C SER A 59 -3.19 -11.50 2.31
N SER A 60 -2.96 -11.09 3.55
CA SER A 60 -3.48 -9.82 4.05
C SER A 60 -2.68 -8.64 3.51
N GLY A 61 -3.10 -7.42 3.85
CA GLY A 61 -2.43 -6.18 3.40
C GLY A 61 -0.93 -6.12 3.73
N THR A 62 -0.51 -6.60 4.92
CA THR A 62 0.91 -6.64 5.27
C THR A 62 1.73 -7.52 4.32
N GLY A 63 1.15 -8.62 3.81
CA GLY A 63 1.84 -9.45 2.81
C GLY A 63 2.05 -8.72 1.48
N ALA A 64 1.13 -7.82 1.11
CA ALA A 64 1.31 -6.96 -0.07
C ALA A 64 2.40 -5.90 0.16
N MET A 65 2.48 -5.33 1.37
CA MET A 65 3.56 -4.41 1.74
C MET A 65 4.93 -5.11 1.67
N GLU A 66 5.05 -6.30 2.25
CA GLU A 66 6.26 -7.11 2.19
C GLU A 66 6.65 -7.44 0.74
N ALA A 67 5.69 -7.86 -0.09
CA ALA A 67 5.93 -8.16 -1.50
C ALA A 67 6.49 -6.95 -2.27
N ALA A 68 6.01 -5.73 -1.96
CA ALA A 68 6.53 -4.51 -2.59
C ALA A 68 8.00 -4.27 -2.24
N VAL A 69 8.40 -4.46 -0.98
CA VAL A 69 9.80 -4.31 -0.55
C VAL A 69 10.66 -5.40 -1.19
N ALA A 70 10.25 -6.66 -1.08
CA ALA A 70 11.03 -7.83 -1.50
C ALA A 70 11.31 -7.89 -3.01
N ASN A 71 10.45 -7.29 -3.85
CA ASN A 71 10.56 -7.38 -5.30
C ASN A 71 11.15 -6.12 -5.97
N HIS A 72 11.11 -4.96 -5.31
CA HIS A 72 11.56 -3.70 -5.93
C HIS A 72 12.90 -3.19 -5.42
N LEU A 73 13.42 -3.77 -4.34
CA LEU A 73 14.60 -3.29 -3.64
C LEU A 73 15.61 -4.40 -3.40
N ASN A 74 16.88 -4.01 -3.30
CA ASN A 74 17.99 -4.88 -2.93
C ASN A 74 18.56 -4.47 -1.56
N PRO A 75 19.20 -5.39 -0.84
CA PRO A 75 19.97 -5.05 0.34
C PRO A 75 20.99 -3.94 0.03
N GLY A 76 21.00 -2.89 0.85
CA GLY A 76 21.87 -1.73 0.71
C GLY A 76 21.29 -0.56 -0.10
N ASP A 77 20.18 -0.77 -0.84
CA ASP A 77 19.40 0.33 -1.45
C ASP A 77 18.96 1.29 -0.34
N GLU A 78 18.91 2.59 -0.66
CA GLU A 78 18.45 3.61 0.27
C GLU A 78 17.08 4.16 -0.15
N VAL A 79 16.15 4.23 0.80
CA VAL A 79 14.75 4.60 0.56
C VAL A 79 14.27 5.61 1.60
N LEU A 80 13.24 6.38 1.24
CA LEU A 80 12.58 7.31 2.15
C LEU A 80 11.25 6.71 2.62
N THR A 81 11.03 6.64 3.94
CA THR A 81 9.73 6.22 4.52
C THR A 81 9.08 7.39 5.24
N ILE A 82 7.81 7.67 4.96
CA ILE A 82 7.04 8.70 5.68
C ILE A 82 6.26 8.04 6.82
N GLU A 83 6.65 8.32 8.06
CA GLU A 83 6.15 7.63 9.25
C GLU A 83 5.20 8.54 10.04
N GLY A 84 3.92 8.54 9.66
CA GLY A 84 2.84 9.30 10.34
C GLY A 84 1.95 8.49 11.29
N GLY A 85 2.24 7.20 11.44
CA GLY A 85 1.49 6.27 12.28
C GLY A 85 2.02 4.85 12.12
N LYS A 86 1.24 3.86 12.57
CA LYS A 86 1.73 2.48 12.69
C LYS A 86 2.02 1.84 11.34
N PHE A 87 1.26 2.17 10.30
CA PHE A 87 1.49 1.61 8.96
C PHE A 87 2.65 2.30 8.24
N GLY A 88 2.82 3.61 8.44
CA GLY A 88 4.03 4.32 8.01
C GLY A 88 5.31 3.74 8.63
N GLU A 89 5.33 3.52 9.95
CA GLU A 89 6.46 2.89 10.66
C GLU A 89 6.79 1.48 10.13
N ARG A 90 5.75 0.72 9.73
CA ARG A 90 5.92 -0.62 9.19
C ARG A 90 6.71 -0.65 7.90
N TRP A 91 6.64 0.39 7.05
CA TRP A 91 7.49 0.46 5.86
C TRP A 91 8.97 0.46 6.23
N GLY A 92 9.36 1.22 7.26
CA GLY A 92 10.74 1.25 7.76
C GLY A 92 11.17 -0.10 8.33
N GLU A 93 10.31 -0.72 9.16
CA GLU A 93 10.54 -2.06 9.74
C GLU A 93 10.75 -3.13 8.64
N LEU A 94 9.91 -3.13 7.60
CA LEU A 94 10.02 -4.07 6.47
C LEU A 94 11.29 -3.83 5.66
N CYS A 95 11.63 -2.57 5.36
CA CYS A 95 12.86 -2.25 4.63
C CYS A 95 14.10 -2.77 5.37
N GLU A 96 14.20 -2.51 6.68
CA GLU A 96 15.32 -2.98 7.50
C GLU A 96 15.40 -4.51 7.57
N ALA A 97 14.25 -5.19 7.68
CA ALA A 97 14.20 -6.66 7.67
C ALA A 97 14.76 -7.27 6.38
N TYR A 98 14.65 -6.55 5.25
CA TYR A 98 15.19 -6.95 3.94
C TYR A 98 16.58 -6.34 3.65
N GLY A 99 17.23 -5.71 4.64
CA GLY A 99 18.57 -5.13 4.50
C GLY A 99 18.61 -3.83 3.70
N VAL A 100 17.46 -3.20 3.46
CA VAL A 100 17.34 -1.88 2.82
C VAL A 100 17.57 -0.79 3.86
N LYS A 101 18.28 0.28 3.48
CA LYS A 101 18.54 1.44 4.33
C LYS A 101 17.34 2.40 4.30
N ALA A 102 16.49 2.34 5.32
CA ALA A 102 15.36 3.25 5.45
C ALA A 102 15.77 4.59 6.10
N VAL A 103 15.68 5.68 5.33
CA VAL A 103 15.68 7.04 5.88
C VAL A 103 14.27 7.35 6.34
N ARG A 104 14.07 7.30 7.66
CA ARG A 104 12.76 7.44 8.29
C ARG A 104 12.43 8.91 8.55
N LYS A 105 11.40 9.42 7.89
CA LYS A 105 10.86 10.77 8.11
C LYS A 105 9.66 10.67 9.06
N ALA A 106 9.93 10.83 10.35
CA ALA A 106 8.90 10.84 11.37
C ALA A 106 7.98 12.07 11.24
N VAL A 107 6.68 11.82 11.38
CA VAL A 107 5.61 12.80 11.39
C VAL A 107 4.83 12.61 12.69
N PRO A 108 4.53 13.68 13.46
CA PRO A 108 3.71 13.56 14.65
C PRO A 108 2.40 12.83 14.35
N TRP A 109 2.11 11.76 15.10
CA TRP A 109 0.91 10.95 14.90
C TRP A 109 -0.36 11.83 14.96
N GLY A 110 -1.27 11.62 14.01
CA GLY A 110 -2.49 12.42 13.86
C GLY A 110 -2.32 13.67 12.99
N ARG A 111 -1.12 13.96 12.50
CA ARG A 111 -0.87 15.02 11.52
C ARG A 111 -0.55 14.42 10.15
N ALA A 112 -1.13 14.99 9.10
CA ALA A 112 -0.78 14.64 7.72
C ALA A 112 0.59 15.21 7.34
N PHE A 113 1.39 14.42 6.62
CA PHE A 113 2.58 14.89 5.94
C PHE A 113 2.20 15.77 4.75
N THR A 114 2.91 16.87 4.54
CA THR A 114 2.54 17.87 3.53
C THR A 114 3.46 17.85 2.29
N PRO A 115 3.00 18.36 1.13
CA PRO A 115 3.84 18.53 -0.05
C PRO A 115 5.06 19.43 0.18
N ASP A 116 4.95 20.45 1.04
CA ASP A 116 6.07 21.34 1.36
C ASP A 116 7.14 20.61 2.17
N GLU A 117 6.74 19.77 3.13
CA GLU A 117 7.70 18.93 3.85
C GLU A 117 8.36 17.88 2.94
N MET A 118 7.64 17.36 1.94
CA MET A 118 8.24 16.51 0.91
C MET A 118 9.29 17.30 0.12
N ARG A 119 8.97 18.54 -0.28
CA ARG A 119 9.88 19.42 -1.01
C ARG A 119 11.16 19.68 -0.22
N GLU A 120 11.02 20.07 1.04
CA GLU A 120 12.15 20.31 1.95
C GLU A 120 12.99 19.04 2.19
N THR A 121 12.33 17.88 2.24
CA THR A 121 13.03 16.60 2.44
C THR A 121 13.85 16.25 1.20
N LEU A 122 13.27 16.38 0.00
CA LEU A 122 13.95 16.09 -1.26
C LEU A 122 15.00 17.14 -1.65
N GLU A 123 14.93 18.36 -1.12
CA GLU A 123 15.98 19.38 -1.29
C GLU A 123 17.29 19.03 -0.59
N LYS A 124 17.20 18.27 0.52
CA LYS A 124 18.39 17.81 1.25
C LYS A 124 19.03 16.61 0.57
N LYS A 125 18.20 15.72 0.02
CA LYS A 125 18.61 14.48 -0.66
C LYS A 125 17.46 13.95 -1.50
N SER A 126 17.69 13.61 -2.76
CA SER A 126 16.64 13.13 -3.68
C SER A 126 16.97 11.83 -4.43
N ASP A 127 18.17 11.27 -4.25
CA ASP A 127 18.67 10.04 -4.89
C ASP A 127 18.21 8.76 -4.18
N TYR A 128 16.98 8.75 -3.64
CA TYR A 128 16.38 7.55 -3.08
C TYR A 128 15.96 6.58 -4.18
N LYS A 129 16.08 5.28 -3.90
CA LYS A 129 15.58 4.23 -4.80
C LYS A 129 14.05 4.19 -4.84
N ALA A 130 13.41 4.42 -3.70
CA ALA A 130 11.97 4.47 -3.54
C ALA A 130 11.54 5.42 -2.42
N VAL A 131 10.31 5.91 -2.51
CA VAL A 131 9.61 6.66 -1.46
C VAL A 131 8.35 5.88 -1.06
N PHE A 132 8.26 5.51 0.21
CA PHE A 132 7.11 4.82 0.79
C PHE A 132 6.16 5.79 1.48
N LEU A 133 4.88 5.68 1.11
CA LEU A 133 3.80 6.51 1.59
C LEU A 133 2.65 5.65 2.12
N THR A 134 1.90 6.20 3.08
CA THR A 134 0.62 5.64 3.51
C THR A 134 -0.45 6.67 3.20
N HIS A 135 -1.40 6.35 2.31
CA HIS A 135 -2.41 7.31 1.84
C HIS A 135 -3.34 7.73 2.98
N SER A 136 -3.87 6.73 3.69
CA SER A 136 -4.75 6.89 4.86
C SER A 136 -4.16 6.08 6.02
N GLU A 137 -3.61 6.76 7.02
CA GLU A 137 -2.98 6.16 8.17
C GLU A 137 -4.05 5.78 9.20
N THR A 138 -4.55 4.55 9.09
CA THR A 138 -5.69 4.07 9.88
C THR A 138 -5.45 4.12 11.39
N SER A 139 -4.20 4.06 11.87
CA SER A 139 -3.91 4.12 13.31
C SER A 139 -4.11 5.52 13.91
N THR A 140 -4.16 6.55 13.07
CA THR A 140 -4.30 7.96 13.51
C THR A 140 -5.47 8.68 12.85
N GLY A 141 -6.02 8.15 11.75
CA GLY A 141 -7.05 8.80 10.94
C GLY A 141 -6.52 9.94 10.05
N ALA A 142 -5.20 10.16 9.99
CA ALA A 142 -4.60 11.15 9.11
C ALA A 142 -4.55 10.62 7.66
N ALA A 143 -4.77 11.51 6.70
CA ALA A 143 -4.62 11.21 5.27
C ALA A 143 -3.79 12.28 4.59
N ILE A 144 -2.98 11.88 3.61
CA ILE A 144 -2.07 12.77 2.87
C ILE A 144 -2.66 13.16 1.51
N ASP A 145 -2.28 14.35 1.01
CA ASP A 145 -2.57 14.74 -0.38
C ASP A 145 -1.62 14.01 -1.33
N LEU A 146 -1.96 12.76 -1.64
CA LEU A 146 -1.10 11.85 -2.39
C LEU A 146 -0.76 12.40 -3.78
N ARG A 147 -1.69 13.10 -4.43
CA ARG A 147 -1.45 13.72 -5.74
C ARG A 147 -0.33 14.75 -5.66
N LYS A 148 -0.47 15.73 -4.77
CA LYS A 148 0.54 16.81 -4.66
C LYS A 148 1.88 16.30 -4.16
N ILE A 149 1.90 15.32 -3.25
CA ILE A 149 3.15 14.71 -2.79
C ILE A 149 3.84 13.99 -3.97
N SER A 150 3.09 13.24 -4.77
CA SER A 150 3.64 12.54 -5.93
C SER A 150 4.18 13.49 -6.99
N GLU A 151 3.49 14.61 -7.24
CA GLU A 151 3.97 15.69 -8.13
C GLU A 151 5.32 16.26 -7.65
N VAL A 152 5.50 16.44 -6.34
CA VAL A 152 6.78 16.90 -5.77
C VAL A 152 7.90 15.86 -5.94
N ILE A 153 7.59 14.57 -5.74
CA ILE A 153 8.57 13.49 -5.94
C ILE A 153 9.00 13.45 -7.41
N HIS A 154 8.05 13.37 -8.36
CA HIS A 154 8.36 13.33 -9.79
C HIS A 154 9.15 14.55 -10.28
N ALA A 155 8.95 15.73 -9.67
CA ALA A 155 9.66 16.94 -10.05
C ALA A 155 11.12 17.00 -9.54
N LYS A 156 11.50 16.19 -8.55
CA LYS A 156 12.81 16.28 -7.87
C LYS A 156 13.59 14.96 -7.83
N SER A 157 12.97 13.84 -8.17
CA SER A 157 13.53 12.50 -8.00
C SER A 157 12.96 11.52 -9.02
N ASP A 158 13.76 10.51 -9.37
CA ASP A 158 13.34 9.33 -10.14
C ASP A 158 12.92 8.15 -9.25
N ALA A 159 12.76 8.39 -7.94
CA ALA A 159 12.39 7.36 -6.97
C ALA A 159 11.05 6.70 -7.32
N LEU A 160 10.98 5.38 -7.16
CA LEU A 160 9.72 4.65 -7.25
C LEU A 160 8.79 5.07 -6.10
N ILE A 161 7.55 5.45 -6.41
CA ILE A 161 6.53 5.77 -5.40
C ILE A 161 5.78 4.50 -5.05
N ILE A 162 5.86 4.08 -3.79
CA ILE A 162 5.13 2.93 -3.25
C ILE A 162 4.13 3.42 -2.21
N VAL A 163 2.86 3.05 -2.38
CA VAL A 163 1.77 3.59 -1.57
C VAL A 163 0.99 2.46 -0.90
N ASP A 164 0.84 2.53 0.42
CA ASP A 164 -0.20 1.80 1.14
C ASP A 164 -1.55 2.49 0.91
N GLY A 165 -2.41 1.83 0.12
CA GLY A 165 -3.79 2.21 -0.16
C GLY A 165 -4.81 1.18 0.34
N ILE A 166 -4.51 0.46 1.44
CA ILE A 166 -5.40 -0.56 2.02
C ILE A 166 -6.76 0.02 2.44
N THR A 167 -6.80 1.29 2.86
CA THR A 167 -8.01 2.00 3.30
C THR A 167 -8.32 3.21 2.43
#